data_AF-A0A136NDN5-F1
#
_entry.id   AF-A0A136NDN5-F1
#
_cell.length_a   1.000
_cell.length_b   1.000
_cell.length_c   1.000
_cell.angle_alpha   90.00
_cell.angle_beta   90.00
_cell.angle_gamma   90.00
#
_symmetry.space_group_name_H-M   'P 1'
#
loop_
_entity.id
_entity.type
_entity.pdbx_description
1 polymer ?
#
loop_
_entity_poly.entity_id
_entity_poly.type
_entity_poly.pdbx_seq_one_letter_code
_entity_poly.pdbx_strand_id
1 'polypeptide(L)'
;MRLQLFEFEDYDWFPDFIRHGQTDYLHFMISLFKVYKPAAIPLKELIESTGITEIQDVCSGGGGGMDTLRDELEKITGKDIRITLSDKYPNKEAFEELKKASGGKINYIEQPVDVLNSNTGPDRIRTIFSAFHHFKPADAEKIIADAVKNKSPLAIFEGAEKNLKNFIGILIFTPVIFFLLPRS
;
A
#
# COMPACT_ATOMS: atom_id res chain seq x y z
N MET A 1 12.18 22.93 -4.11
CA MET A 1 13.08 22.11 -3.28
C MET A 1 12.22 21.01 -2.66
N ARG A 2 12.34 19.75 -3.12
CA ARG A 2 11.61 18.61 -2.52
C ARG A 2 12.27 18.34 -1.16
N LEU A 3 11.56 18.64 -0.08
CA LEU A 3 12.01 18.28 1.26
C LEU A 3 11.90 16.77 1.39
N GLN A 4 13.04 16.10 1.42
CA GLN A 4 13.13 14.66 1.62
C GLN A 4 13.03 14.40 3.12
N LEU A 5 11.81 14.16 3.59
CA LEU A 5 11.58 13.67 4.94
C LEU A 5 11.86 12.18 4.93
N PHE A 6 12.88 11.77 5.68
CA PHE A 6 13.11 10.37 6.01
C PHE A 6 12.18 10.04 7.18
N GLU A 7 11.39 8.99 7.06
CA GLU A 7 10.61 8.50 8.20
C GLU A 7 11.46 7.46 8.92
N PHE A 8 11.51 7.55 10.25
CA PHE A 8 12.39 6.69 11.04
C PHE A 8 12.10 5.20 10.83
N GLU A 9 10.86 4.87 10.45
CA GLU A 9 10.39 3.52 10.13
C GLU A 9 11.06 2.84 8.92
N ASP A 10 11.66 3.62 8.02
CA ASP A 10 12.36 3.12 6.83
C ASP A 10 13.67 2.36 7.17
N TYR A 11 14.21 2.56 8.38
CA TYR A 11 15.46 1.95 8.82
C TYR A 11 15.26 0.62 9.52
N ASP A 12 16.14 -0.34 9.23
CA ASP A 12 16.13 -1.70 9.77
C ASP A 12 16.23 -1.76 11.31
N TRP A 13 16.81 -0.74 11.95
CA TRP A 13 16.98 -0.66 13.40
C TRP A 13 15.76 -0.08 14.14
N PHE A 14 14.76 0.43 13.41
CA PHE A 14 13.60 1.05 14.04
C PHE A 14 12.71 -0.01 14.73
N PRO A 15 12.22 0.25 15.97
CA PRO A 15 11.52 -0.78 16.73
C PRO A 15 10.24 -1.26 16.06
N ASP A 16 10.12 -2.57 15.84
CA ASP A 16 8.99 -3.20 15.14
C ASP A 16 7.63 -2.87 15.78
N PHE A 17 7.54 -2.75 17.10
CA PHE A 17 6.29 -2.43 17.77
C PHE A 17 5.76 -1.02 17.43
N ILE A 18 6.67 -0.06 17.20
CA ILE A 18 6.30 1.32 16.84
C ILE A 18 5.90 1.33 15.36
N ARG A 19 6.69 0.65 14.51
CA ARG A 19 6.41 0.50 13.09
C ARG A 19 5.03 -0.10 12.86
N HIS A 20 4.71 -1.22 13.52
CA HIS A 20 3.40 -1.87 13.39
C HIS A 20 2.26 -0.98 13.90
N GLY A 21 2.43 -0.35 15.07
CA GLY A 21 1.41 0.57 15.61
C GLY A 21 1.11 1.77 14.71
N GLN A 22 2.12 2.30 14.00
CA GLN A 22 1.91 3.34 12.98
C GLN A 22 1.15 2.80 11.77
N THR A 23 1.55 1.63 11.26
CA THR A 23 0.85 1.02 10.11
C THR A 23 -0.60 0.66 10.42
N ASP A 24 -0.91 0.22 11.64
CA ASP A 24 -2.28 -0.13 12.06
C ASP A 24 -3.15 1.12 12.20
N TYR A 25 -2.61 2.21 12.74
CA TYR A 25 -3.30 3.49 12.82
C TYR A 25 -3.57 4.09 11.43
N LEU A 26 -2.57 4.06 10.55
CA LEU A 26 -2.72 4.52 9.17
C LEU A 26 -3.74 3.65 8.42
N HIS A 27 -3.70 2.33 8.62
CA HIS A 27 -4.70 1.42 8.10
C HIS A 27 -6.10 1.85 8.54
N PHE A 28 -6.33 2.02 9.84
CA PHE A 28 -7.62 2.46 10.36
C PHE A 28 -8.11 3.76 9.72
N MET A 29 -7.25 4.77 9.61
CA MET A 29 -7.61 6.07 9.03
C MET A 29 -7.88 5.97 7.52
N ILE A 30 -7.06 5.26 6.76
CA ILE A 30 -7.24 5.07 5.31
C ILE A 30 -8.56 4.36 5.02
N SER A 31 -8.86 3.30 5.77
CA SER A 31 -10.12 2.54 5.66
C SER A 31 -11.33 3.38 6.07
N LEU A 32 -11.25 4.11 7.20
CA LEU A 32 -12.34 4.96 7.69
C LEU A 32 -12.70 6.08 6.70
N PHE A 33 -11.70 6.74 6.13
CA PHE A 33 -11.90 7.85 5.19
C PHE A 33 -12.01 7.40 3.73
N LYS A 34 -11.91 6.09 3.44
CA LYS A 34 -11.97 5.51 2.09
C LYS A 34 -11.03 6.22 1.12
N VAL A 35 -9.81 6.51 1.58
CA VAL A 35 -8.85 7.37 0.88
C VAL A 35 -8.51 6.83 -0.50
N TYR A 36 -8.53 5.52 -0.69
CA TYR A 36 -8.18 4.86 -1.95
C TYR A 36 -9.33 4.73 -2.93
N LYS A 37 -10.57 5.10 -2.55
CA LYS A 37 -11.73 5.00 -3.45
C LYS A 37 -11.55 5.74 -4.79
N PRO A 38 -10.94 6.94 -4.87
CA PRO A 38 -10.68 7.61 -6.15
C PRO A 38 -9.74 6.82 -7.08
N ALA A 39 -8.86 5.97 -6.54
CA ALA A 39 -7.97 5.14 -7.34
C ALA A 39 -8.70 4.00 -8.07
N ALA A 40 -9.94 3.67 -7.67
CA ALA A 40 -10.71 2.60 -8.30
C ALA A 40 -11.00 2.88 -9.79
N ILE A 41 -11.19 4.14 -10.18
CA ILE A 41 -11.49 4.50 -11.59
C ILE A 41 -10.30 4.25 -12.52
N PRO A 42 -9.10 4.82 -12.30
CA PRO A 42 -7.95 4.51 -13.14
C PRO A 42 -7.54 3.04 -13.07
N LEU A 43 -7.71 2.36 -11.92
CA LEU A 43 -7.48 0.91 -11.84
C LEU A 43 -8.50 0.11 -12.67
N LYS A 44 -9.77 0.51 -12.69
CA LYS A 44 -10.78 -0.09 -13.59
C LYS A 44 -10.34 0.00 -15.04
N GLU A 45 -9.89 1.18 -15.49
CA GLU A 45 -9.42 1.36 -16.88
C GLU A 45 -8.22 0.45 -17.18
N LEU A 46 -7.30 0.28 -16.22
CA LEU A 46 -6.16 -0.63 -16.35
C LEU A 46 -6.60 -2.11 -16.41
N ILE A 47 -7.55 -2.51 -15.58
CA ILE A 47 -8.16 -3.85 -15.57
C ILE A 47 -8.94 -4.14 -16.87
N GLU A 48 -9.61 -3.15 -17.43
CA GLU A 48 -10.38 -3.29 -18.67
C GLU A 48 -9.46 -3.38 -19.89
N SER A 49 -8.41 -2.56 -19.93
CA SER A 49 -7.44 -2.55 -21.04
C SER A 49 -6.51 -3.77 -21.05
N THR A 50 -6.15 -4.30 -19.88
CA THR A 50 -5.24 -5.45 -19.77
C THR A 50 -5.96 -6.78 -19.62
N GLY A 51 -7.22 -6.78 -19.17
CA GLY A 51 -7.96 -7.99 -18.80
C GLY A 51 -7.52 -8.61 -17.47
N ILE A 52 -6.50 -8.07 -16.80
CA ILE A 52 -5.92 -8.62 -15.57
C ILE A 52 -6.79 -8.28 -14.37
N THR A 53 -7.04 -9.28 -13.51
CA THR A 53 -7.83 -9.15 -12.27
C THR A 53 -7.02 -9.41 -11.00
N GLU A 54 -5.74 -9.75 -11.16
CA GLU A 54 -4.79 -9.94 -10.08
C GLU A 54 -4.01 -8.64 -9.86
N ILE A 55 -4.05 -8.12 -8.64
CA ILE A 55 -3.30 -6.94 -8.22
C ILE A 55 -2.26 -7.38 -7.21
N GLN A 56 -1.01 -6.93 -7.37
CA GLN A 56 0.00 -7.01 -6.32
C GLN A 56 0.32 -5.61 -5.83
N ASP A 57 -0.11 -5.34 -4.61
CA ASP A 57 0.28 -4.11 -3.93
C ASP A 57 1.65 -4.32 -3.28
N VAL A 58 2.59 -3.44 -3.63
CA VAL A 58 3.95 -3.45 -3.09
C VAL A 58 4.12 -2.22 -2.21
N CYS A 59 4.87 -2.38 -1.11
CA CYS A 59 4.92 -1.40 -0.03
C CYS A 59 3.56 -1.23 0.66
N SER A 60 2.85 -2.34 0.90
CA SER A 60 1.49 -2.32 1.44
C SER A 60 1.40 -1.84 2.90
N GLY A 61 2.50 -1.83 3.66
CA GLY A 61 2.48 -1.58 5.10
C GLY A 61 1.53 -2.56 5.80
N GLY A 62 0.47 -2.03 6.42
CA GLY A 62 -0.62 -2.82 7.03
C GLY A 62 -1.75 -3.24 6.07
N GLY A 63 -1.70 -2.85 4.79
CA GLY A 63 -2.70 -3.19 3.76
C GLY A 63 -3.98 -2.34 3.80
N GLY A 64 -3.95 -1.18 4.47
CA GLY A 64 -5.16 -0.42 4.73
C GLY A 64 -5.87 0.11 3.50
N GLY A 65 -7.20 0.05 3.54
CA GLY A 65 -8.08 0.44 2.44
C GLY A 65 -8.11 -0.53 1.25
N MET A 66 -7.26 -1.57 1.21
CA MET A 66 -7.23 -2.54 0.10
C MET A 66 -8.51 -3.38 0.02
N ASP A 67 -9.14 -3.66 1.15
CA ASP A 67 -10.46 -4.28 1.25
C ASP A 67 -11.54 -3.43 0.57
N THR A 68 -11.62 -2.15 0.92
CA THR A 68 -12.61 -1.22 0.35
C THR A 68 -12.34 -0.94 -1.13
N LEU A 69 -11.07 -0.87 -1.54
CA LEU A 69 -10.67 -0.71 -2.92
C LEU A 69 -11.07 -1.94 -3.75
N ARG A 70 -10.78 -3.15 -3.26
CA ARG A 70 -11.18 -4.40 -3.91
C ARG A 70 -12.69 -4.43 -4.12
N ASP A 71 -13.48 -4.17 -3.07
CA ASP A 71 -14.94 -4.21 -3.16
C ASP A 71 -15.49 -3.20 -4.15
N GLU A 72 -14.94 -1.99 -4.19
CA GLU A 72 -15.32 -0.99 -5.18
C GLU A 72 -14.95 -1.46 -6.59
N LEU A 73 -13.74 -2.03 -6.79
CA LEU A 73 -13.31 -2.56 -8.07
C LEU A 73 -14.20 -3.71 -8.55
N GLU A 74 -14.51 -4.70 -7.72
CA GLU A 74 -15.44 -5.78 -8.07
C GLU A 74 -16.80 -5.21 -8.46
N LYS A 75 -17.31 -4.24 -7.69
CA LYS A 75 -18.60 -3.60 -7.96
C LYS A 75 -18.63 -2.86 -9.30
N ILE A 76 -17.60 -2.11 -9.64
CA ILE A 76 -17.59 -1.27 -10.87
C ILE A 76 -17.10 -2.01 -12.12
N THR A 77 -16.37 -3.12 -11.95
CA THR A 77 -15.88 -3.94 -13.07
C THR A 77 -16.73 -5.19 -13.32
N GLY A 78 -17.44 -5.69 -12.30
CA GLY A 78 -18.14 -6.97 -12.34
C GLY A 78 -17.22 -8.19 -12.40
N LYS A 79 -15.90 -8.03 -12.14
CA LYS A 79 -14.89 -9.10 -12.18
C LYS A 79 -14.54 -9.58 -10.76
N ASP A 80 -14.06 -10.82 -10.64
CA ASP A 80 -13.47 -11.35 -9.40
C ASP A 80 -12.06 -10.75 -9.22
N ILE A 81 -11.92 -9.80 -8.30
CA ILE A 81 -10.66 -9.06 -8.09
C ILE A 81 -9.91 -9.66 -6.91
N ARG A 82 -8.64 -10.01 -7.13
CA ARG A 82 -7.75 -10.52 -6.11
C ARG A 82 -6.60 -9.57 -5.86
N ILE A 83 -6.22 -9.41 -4.61
CA ILE A 83 -5.11 -8.56 -4.19
C ILE A 83 -4.10 -9.39 -3.41
N THR A 84 -2.82 -9.29 -3.77
CA THR A 84 -1.71 -9.82 -2.99
C THR A 84 -0.93 -8.66 -2.39
N LEU A 85 -0.85 -8.60 -1.06
CA LEU A 85 -0.09 -7.60 -0.33
C LEU A 85 1.36 -8.03 -0.18
N SER A 86 2.28 -7.08 -0.27
CA SER A 86 3.70 -7.32 -0.04
C SER A 86 4.40 -6.09 0.51
N ASP A 87 5.35 -6.31 1.39
CA ASP A 87 6.11 -5.25 2.03
C ASP A 87 7.54 -5.68 2.31
N LYS A 88 8.45 -4.72 2.47
CA LYS A 88 9.82 -4.98 2.93
C LYS A 88 9.82 -5.46 4.39
N TYR A 89 8.85 -5.01 5.18
CA TYR A 89 8.61 -5.45 6.57
C TYR A 89 7.15 -5.89 6.73
N PRO A 90 6.79 -7.12 6.31
CA PRO A 90 5.40 -7.57 6.31
C PRO A 90 4.75 -7.53 7.70
N ASN A 91 3.65 -6.76 7.83
CA ASN A 91 2.78 -6.79 9.00
C ASN A 91 1.86 -8.02 8.91
N LYS A 92 2.38 -9.18 9.35
CA LYS A 92 1.72 -10.49 9.20
C LYS A 92 0.35 -10.55 9.89
N GLU A 93 0.21 -9.90 11.04
CA GLU A 93 -1.04 -9.91 11.81
C GLU A 93 -2.14 -9.18 11.03
N ALA A 94 -1.88 -7.95 10.59
CA ALA A 94 -2.82 -7.18 9.78
C ALA A 94 -3.16 -7.87 8.44
N PHE A 95 -2.17 -8.47 7.78
CA PHE A 95 -2.39 -9.21 6.53
C PHE A 95 -3.25 -10.46 6.72
N GLU A 96 -3.05 -11.19 7.82
CA GLU A 96 -3.85 -12.37 8.14
C GLU A 96 -5.29 -12.00 8.47
N GLU A 97 -5.52 -10.88 9.15
CA GLU A 97 -6.86 -10.34 9.37
C GLU A 97 -7.56 -9.97 8.06
N LEU A 98 -6.90 -9.24 7.16
CA LEU A 98 -7.43 -8.88 5.84
C LEU A 98 -7.73 -10.12 4.99
N LYS A 99 -6.87 -11.13 5.06
CA LYS A 99 -7.09 -12.41 4.37
C LYS A 99 -8.34 -13.12 4.87
N LYS A 100 -8.54 -13.21 6.19
CA LYS A 100 -9.74 -13.80 6.78
C LYS A 100 -11.00 -13.00 6.44
N ALA A 101 -10.96 -11.68 6.62
CA ALA A 101 -12.10 -10.79 6.36
C ALA A 101 -12.55 -10.81 4.89
N SER A 102 -11.61 -10.97 3.96
CA SER A 102 -11.88 -11.04 2.53
C SER A 102 -12.22 -12.44 2.00
N GLY A 103 -12.28 -13.46 2.86
CA GLY A 103 -12.48 -14.84 2.44
C GLY A 103 -11.36 -15.35 1.52
N GLY A 104 -10.13 -14.83 1.67
CA GLY A 104 -8.97 -15.18 0.85
C GLY A 104 -8.86 -14.46 -0.49
N LYS A 105 -9.75 -13.51 -0.80
CA LYS A 105 -9.60 -12.64 -1.99
C LYS A 105 -8.45 -11.64 -1.85
N ILE A 106 -8.10 -11.30 -0.61
CA ILE A 106 -6.84 -10.65 -0.27
C ILE A 106 -5.92 -11.73 0.30
N ASN A 107 -4.72 -11.81 -0.23
CA ASN A 107 -3.65 -12.66 0.27
C ASN A 107 -2.37 -11.84 0.44
N TYR A 108 -1.28 -12.46 0.87
CA TYR A 108 -0.02 -11.74 1.08
C TYR A 108 1.20 -12.62 0.85
N ILE A 109 2.34 -11.97 0.62
CA ILE A 109 3.66 -12.59 0.63
C ILE A 109 4.24 -12.44 2.03
N GLU A 110 4.53 -13.57 2.69
CA GLU A 110 5.02 -13.57 4.07
C GLU A 110 6.49 -13.11 4.18
N GLN A 111 7.27 -13.35 3.12
CA GLN A 111 8.68 -13.00 3.06
C GLN A 111 8.84 -11.50 2.73
N PRO A 112 9.88 -10.83 3.27
CA PRO A 112 10.24 -9.48 2.85
C PRO A 112 10.35 -9.34 1.33
N VAL A 113 9.68 -8.34 0.77
CA VAL A 113 9.74 -8.00 -0.66
C VAL A 113 10.30 -6.59 -0.81
N ASP A 114 11.48 -6.49 -1.41
CA ASP A 114 12.04 -5.20 -1.84
C ASP A 114 11.31 -4.76 -3.11
N VAL A 115 10.75 -3.54 -3.11
CA VAL A 115 10.06 -2.97 -4.27
C VAL A 115 10.95 -2.83 -5.50
N LEU A 116 12.28 -2.70 -5.31
CA LEU A 116 13.26 -2.66 -6.39
C LEU A 116 13.44 -4.02 -7.07
N ASN A 117 12.92 -5.09 -6.47
CA ASN A 117 12.95 -6.45 -6.99
C ASN A 117 11.68 -7.21 -6.60
N SER A 118 10.50 -6.59 -6.79
CA SER A 118 9.24 -7.15 -6.28
C SER A 118 8.75 -8.39 -7.04
N ASN A 119 9.39 -8.72 -8.16
CA ASN A 119 9.07 -9.85 -9.03
C ASN A 119 7.59 -9.93 -9.47
N THR A 120 6.90 -8.78 -9.54
CA THR A 120 5.54 -8.75 -10.10
C THR A 120 5.60 -9.10 -11.58
N GLY A 121 4.94 -10.19 -11.96
CA GLY A 121 4.88 -10.70 -13.33
C GLY A 121 3.90 -9.95 -14.23
N PRO A 122 3.86 -10.30 -15.52
CA PRO A 122 2.96 -9.69 -16.51
C PRO A 122 1.48 -10.04 -16.31
N ASP A 123 1.19 -11.04 -15.47
CA ASP A 123 -0.15 -11.51 -15.11
C ASP A 123 -0.76 -10.73 -13.93
N ARG A 124 -0.04 -9.76 -13.38
CA ARG A 124 -0.47 -8.95 -12.23
C ARG A 124 -0.25 -7.47 -12.48
N ILE A 125 -1.22 -6.67 -12.05
CA ILE A 125 -1.09 -5.22 -11.96
C ILE A 125 -0.30 -4.89 -10.69
N ARG A 126 0.87 -4.27 -10.81
CA ARG A 126 1.63 -3.73 -9.69
C ARG A 126 1.01 -2.41 -9.24
N THR A 127 0.66 -2.31 -7.97
CA THR A 127 0.23 -1.04 -7.36
C THR A 127 1.20 -0.57 -6.30
N ILE A 128 1.34 0.75 -6.18
CA ILE A 128 2.06 1.40 -5.09
C ILE A 128 1.15 2.52 -4.56
N PHE A 129 0.72 2.39 -3.31
CA PHE A 129 -0.11 3.40 -2.65
C PHE A 129 0.66 4.10 -1.54
N SER A 130 0.69 5.43 -1.61
CA SER A 130 1.24 6.29 -0.54
C SER A 130 2.68 5.94 -0.10
N ALA A 131 3.49 5.36 -1.00
CA ALA A 131 4.84 4.91 -0.67
C ALA A 131 5.90 5.35 -1.71
N PHE A 132 5.50 5.74 -2.91
CA PHE A 132 6.40 6.13 -3.98
C PHE A 132 7.19 7.40 -3.65
N HIS A 133 6.64 8.27 -2.80
CA HIS A 133 7.29 9.51 -2.38
C HIS A 133 8.50 9.33 -1.44
N HIS A 134 8.71 8.15 -0.85
CA HIS A 134 9.92 7.85 -0.05
C HIS A 134 11.15 7.63 -0.95
N PHE A 135 10.95 7.22 -2.20
CA PHE A 135 12.06 6.89 -3.09
C PHE A 135 12.72 8.14 -3.68
N LYS A 136 14.06 8.10 -3.69
CA LYS A 136 14.88 9.05 -4.47
C LYS A 136 14.58 8.86 -5.96
N PRO A 137 14.77 9.90 -6.79
CA PRO A 137 14.54 9.79 -8.23
C PRO A 137 15.22 8.58 -8.88
N ALA A 138 16.48 8.29 -8.51
CA ALA A 138 17.21 7.14 -9.05
C ALA A 138 16.59 5.78 -8.68
N ASP A 139 15.94 5.67 -7.52
CA ASP A 139 15.28 4.44 -7.10
C ASP A 139 13.86 4.35 -7.67
N ALA A 140 13.14 5.47 -7.74
CA ALA A 140 11.87 5.58 -8.46
C ALA A 140 11.99 5.17 -9.94
N GLU A 141 13.06 5.59 -10.61
CA GLU A 141 13.38 5.17 -11.98
C GLU A 141 13.60 3.66 -12.08
N LYS A 142 14.30 3.05 -11.11
CA LYS A 142 14.49 1.59 -11.08
C LYS A 142 13.18 0.85 -10.88
N ILE A 143 12.29 1.33 -10.01
CA ILE A 143 10.97 0.72 -9.78
C ILE A 143 10.16 0.69 -11.09
N ILE A 144 10.12 1.81 -11.81
CA ILE A 144 9.41 1.90 -13.09
C ILE A 144 10.10 1.03 -14.16
N ALA A 145 11.43 1.08 -14.24
CA ALA A 145 12.19 0.28 -15.19
C ALA A 145 12.01 -1.23 -14.96
N ASP A 146 11.93 -1.66 -13.70
CA ASP A 146 11.62 -3.04 -13.34
C ASP A 146 10.23 -3.45 -13.84
N ALA A 147 9.20 -2.63 -13.60
CA ALA A 147 7.84 -2.91 -14.07
C ALA A 147 7.79 -3.06 -15.60
N VAL A 148 8.48 -2.16 -16.33
CA VAL A 148 8.62 -2.23 -17.79
C VAL A 148 9.34 -3.51 -18.22
N LYS A 149 10.47 -3.84 -17.58
CA LYS A 149 11.25 -5.05 -17.88
C LYS A 149 10.42 -6.32 -17.69
N ASN A 150 9.62 -6.38 -16.62
CA ASN A 150 8.77 -7.51 -16.28
C ASN A 150 7.41 -7.49 -17.00
N LYS A 151 7.14 -6.45 -17.81
CA LYS A 151 5.85 -6.23 -18.50
C LYS A 151 4.66 -6.25 -17.54
N SER A 152 4.88 -5.83 -16.30
CA SER A 152 3.82 -5.71 -15.30
C SER A 152 3.18 -4.33 -15.45
N PRO A 153 1.86 -4.24 -15.69
CA PRO A 153 1.16 -2.97 -15.63
C PRO A 153 1.36 -2.32 -14.27
N LEU A 154 1.65 -1.02 -14.25
CA LEU A 154 2.00 -0.28 -13.03
C LEU A 154 1.02 0.86 -12.80
N ALA A 155 0.47 0.95 -11.59
CA ALA A 155 -0.33 2.08 -11.15
C ALA A 155 0.20 2.62 -9.81
N ILE A 156 0.53 3.91 -9.79
CA ILE A 156 1.08 4.59 -8.61
C ILE A 156 0.07 5.64 -8.15
N PHE A 157 -0.29 5.60 -6.87
CA PHE A 157 -1.27 6.50 -6.27
C PHE A 157 -0.65 7.24 -5.09
N GLU A 158 -0.52 8.55 -5.25
CA GLU A 158 0.03 9.45 -4.24
C GLU A 158 -1.01 10.52 -3.88
N GLY A 159 -1.22 10.72 -2.57
CA GLY A 159 -2.08 11.79 -2.08
C GLY A 159 -1.50 13.15 -2.46
N ALA A 160 -2.29 13.98 -3.15
CA ALA A 160 -1.84 15.27 -3.67
C ALA A 160 -1.20 16.17 -2.59
N GLU A 161 -0.09 16.80 -2.95
CA GLU A 161 0.93 17.52 -2.16
C GLU A 161 0.49 18.56 -1.10
N LYS A 162 -0.80 18.85 -0.91
CA LYS A 162 -1.24 19.98 -0.05
C LYS A 162 -1.40 19.66 1.43
N ASN A 163 -1.33 18.39 1.83
CA ASN A 163 -1.49 17.97 3.22
C ASN A 163 -0.29 17.22 3.80
N LEU A 164 0.88 17.20 3.15
CA LEU A 164 2.04 16.50 3.67
C LEU A 164 2.41 16.98 5.09
N LYS A 165 2.27 18.28 5.40
CA LYS A 165 2.43 18.82 6.77
C LYS A 165 1.37 18.34 7.76
N ASN A 166 0.13 18.13 7.32
CA ASN A 166 -0.95 17.64 8.16
C ASN A 166 -0.86 16.12 8.36
N PHE A 167 -0.39 15.38 7.35
CA PHE A 167 -0.14 13.95 7.40
C PHE A 167 1.11 13.61 8.22
N ILE A 168 2.19 14.40 8.08
CA ILE A 168 3.35 14.37 8.97
C ILE A 168 2.96 14.80 10.39
N GLY A 169 2.05 15.77 10.52
CA GLY A 169 1.47 16.13 11.81
C GLY A 169 0.78 14.94 12.45
N ILE A 170 -0.01 14.19 11.69
CA ILE A 170 -0.60 12.92 12.13
C ILE A 170 0.50 11.93 12.54
N LEU A 171 1.55 11.73 11.73
CA LEU A 171 2.69 10.86 12.05
C LEU A 171 3.41 11.25 13.37
N ILE A 172 3.63 12.56 13.59
CA ILE A 172 4.30 13.13 14.78
C ILE A 172 3.40 13.11 16.03
N PHE A 173 2.07 13.24 15.88
CA PHE A 173 1.11 13.20 16.99
C PHE A 173 0.56 11.80 17.29
N THR A 174 0.83 10.81 16.43
CA THR A 174 0.46 9.39 16.64
C THR A 174 1.00 8.81 17.96
N PRO A 175 2.23 9.13 18.44
CA PRO A 175 2.69 8.69 19.77
C PRO A 175 1.79 9.19 20.90
N VAL A 176 1.22 10.40 20.78
CA VAL A 176 0.38 11.00 21.83
C VAL A 176 -0.98 10.30 21.91
N ILE A 177 -1.56 9.92 20.77
CA ILE A 177 -2.84 9.20 20.71
C ILE A 177 -2.67 7.73 21.14
N PHE A 178 -1.51 7.12 20.85
CA PHE A 178 -1.18 5.75 21.28
C PHE A 178 -1.14 5.59 22.82
N PHE A 179 -0.84 6.65 23.58
CA PHE A 179 -0.96 6.66 25.04
C PHE A 179 -2.38 6.94 25.55
N LEU A 180 -3.30 7.41 24.69
CA LEU A 180 -4.66 7.81 25.07
C LEU A 180 -5.73 6.79 24.67
N LEU A 181 -5.43 5.88 23.74
CA LEU A 181 -6.37 4.83 23.34
C LEU A 181 -6.29 3.62 24.30
N PRO A 182 -7.44 3.13 24.82
CA PRO A 182 -7.46 1.95 25.66
C PRO A 182 -7.03 0.72 24.85
N ARG A 183 -6.11 -0.06 25.41
CA ARG A 183 -5.72 -1.36 24.85
C ARG A 183 -6.80 -2.38 25.20
N SER A 184 -7.48 -2.93 24.18
CA SER A 184 -8.39 -4.07 24.30
C SER A 184 -7.63 -5.38 24.17
#